data_AF-A0A3M7KXE0-F1
#
_entry.id   AF-A0A3M7KXE0-F1
#
_cell.length_a   1.000
_cell.length_b   1.000
_cell.length_c   1.000
_cell.angle_alpha   90.00
_cell.angle_beta   90.00
_cell.angle_gamma   90.00
#
_symmetry.space_group_name_H-M   'P 1'
#
loop_
_entity.id
_entity.type
_entity.pdbx_description
1 polymer ?
#
loop_
_entity_poly.entity_id
_entity_poly.type
_entity_poly.pdbx_seq_one_letter_code
_entity_poly.pdbx_strand_id
1 'polypeptide(L)'
;MVLNDPAGSDTSEESPAPTPSPAPSPAPQSPLQWLRTLYAFSRPHTIQGTIISILSISYMGLGPAGVTPRALRALCSALVPSLLANVAIVGYNQLTDVEIDAVNKPWLPLPSGQY
;
A
#
# COMPACT_ATOMS: atom_id res chain seq x y z
N MET A 1 35.15 0.83 -67.19
CA MET A 1 34.33 1.56 -66.20
C MET A 1 33.34 0.55 -65.63
N VAL A 2 33.78 -0.22 -64.63
CA VAL A 2 32.97 -1.22 -63.92
C VAL A 2 32.76 -0.64 -62.53
N LEU A 3 31.50 -0.38 -62.19
CA LEU A 3 31.09 0.23 -60.93
C LEU A 3 31.09 -0.80 -59.80
N ASN A 4 31.53 -0.32 -58.64
CA ASN A 4 31.70 -0.95 -57.34
C ASN A 4 30.40 -1.58 -56.77
N ASP A 5 30.50 -2.78 -56.18
CA ASP A 5 29.58 -3.30 -55.13
C ASP A 5 29.60 -2.36 -53.89
N PRO A 6 28.55 -2.25 -53.02
CA PRO A 6 28.13 -3.35 -52.12
C PRO A 6 26.68 -3.29 -51.54
N ALA A 7 26.09 -4.43 -51.18
CA ALA A 7 25.01 -4.45 -50.18
C ALA A 7 25.07 -5.75 -49.36
N GLY A 8 25.66 -5.64 -48.17
CA GLY A 8 25.59 -6.67 -47.14
C GLY A 8 24.15 -6.90 -46.71
N SER A 9 23.75 -8.16 -46.65
CA SER A 9 22.49 -8.59 -46.07
C SER A 9 22.69 -8.75 -44.55
N ASP A 10 22.47 -7.66 -43.82
CA ASP A 10 22.29 -7.69 -42.36
C ASP A 10 21.00 -8.46 -42.04
N THR A 11 21.13 -9.77 -41.90
CA THR A 11 20.16 -10.59 -41.18
C THR A 11 20.42 -10.40 -39.70
N SER A 12 19.83 -9.34 -39.13
CA SER A 12 19.73 -9.21 -37.69
C SER A 12 18.85 -10.34 -37.19
N GLU A 13 19.46 -11.39 -36.63
CA GLU A 13 18.76 -12.39 -35.83
C GLU A 13 18.08 -11.66 -34.66
N GLU A 14 16.75 -11.53 -34.74
CA GLU A 14 15.94 -11.06 -33.63
C GLU A 14 16.05 -12.10 -32.50
N SER A 15 16.96 -11.84 -31.58
CA SER A 15 17.15 -12.62 -30.36
C SER A 15 15.80 -12.69 -29.63
N PRO A 16 15.26 -13.90 -29.34
CA PRO A 16 13.96 -14.01 -28.70
C PRO A 16 14.01 -13.29 -27.35
N ALA A 17 13.07 -12.36 -27.15
CA ALA A 17 12.94 -11.62 -25.90
C ALA A 17 13.01 -12.58 -24.70
N PRO A 18 13.79 -12.28 -23.65
CA PRO A 18 13.91 -13.15 -22.50
C PRO A 18 12.51 -13.39 -21.92
N THR A 19 12.09 -14.66 -21.89
CA THR A 19 10.85 -15.08 -21.24
C THR A 19 10.83 -14.53 -19.81
N PRO A 20 9.74 -13.90 -19.35
CA PRO A 20 9.66 -13.41 -17.99
C PRO A 20 9.87 -14.60 -17.04
N SER A 21 10.90 -14.51 -16.21
CA SER A 21 11.19 -15.50 -15.18
C SER A 21 9.93 -15.71 -14.32
N PRO A 22 9.50 -16.96 -14.04
CA PRO A 22 8.31 -17.20 -13.23
C PRO A 22 8.48 -16.52 -11.88
N ALA A 23 7.51 -15.66 -11.53
CA ALA A 23 7.50 -14.95 -10.26
C ALA A 23 7.66 -15.96 -9.11
N PRO A 24 8.54 -15.68 -8.13
CA PRO A 24 8.76 -16.59 -7.02
C PRO A 24 7.44 -16.84 -6.28
N SER A 25 7.12 -18.12 -6.02
CA SER A 25 5.94 -18.49 -5.25
C SER A 25 6.00 -17.84 -3.86
N PRO A 26 4.90 -17.24 -3.37
CA PRO A 26 4.91 -16.56 -2.08
C PRO A 26 5.21 -17.59 -0.99
N ALA A 27 6.34 -17.37 -0.29
CA ALA A 27 6.70 -18.17 0.87
C ALA A 27 5.58 -18.05 1.93
N PRO A 28 5.32 -19.12 2.73
CA PRO A 28 4.33 -19.06 3.79
C PRO A 28 4.66 -17.90 4.75
N GLN A 29 3.77 -16.92 4.81
CA GLN A 29 3.99 -15.71 5.61
C GLN A 29 3.87 -16.04 7.09
N SER A 30 4.90 -15.69 7.87
CA SER A 30 4.78 -15.68 9.32
C SER A 30 3.75 -14.62 9.76
N PRO A 31 3.03 -14.82 10.87
CA PRO A 31 2.01 -13.86 11.33
C PRO A 31 2.60 -12.45 11.58
N LEU A 32 3.87 -12.38 11.95
CA LEU A 32 4.59 -11.11 12.11
C LEU A 32 4.84 -10.41 10.76
N GLN A 33 5.13 -11.14 9.69
CA GLN A 33 5.26 -10.58 8.35
C GLN A 33 3.91 -10.05 7.86
N TRP A 34 2.85 -10.82 8.02
CA TRP A 34 1.50 -10.39 7.64
C TRP A 34 1.05 -9.10 8.37
N LEU A 35 1.30 -9.02 9.69
CA LEU A 35 1.04 -7.80 10.46
C LEU A 35 1.89 -6.60 9.98
N ARG A 36 3.15 -6.83 9.61
CA ARG A 36 4.00 -5.76 9.04
C ARG A 36 3.50 -5.31 7.68
N THR A 37 3.04 -6.23 6.82
CA THR A 37 2.41 -5.90 5.54
C THR A 37 1.14 -5.08 5.75
N LEU A 38 0.28 -5.48 6.68
CA LEU A 38 -0.91 -4.70 7.06
C LEU A 38 -0.57 -3.31 7.61
N TYR A 39 0.48 -3.23 8.44
CA TYR A 39 0.93 -1.95 9.01
C TYR A 39 1.45 -1.01 7.93
N ALA A 40 2.25 -1.52 6.99
CA ALA A 40 2.73 -0.77 5.84
C ALA A 40 1.58 -0.35 4.91
N PHE A 41 0.64 -1.27 4.66
CA PHE A 41 -0.57 -1.03 3.86
C PHE A 41 -1.44 0.07 4.48
N SER A 42 -1.57 0.10 5.80
CA SER A 42 -2.43 1.05 6.51
C SER A 42 -1.89 2.48 6.55
N ARG A 43 -0.69 2.75 5.99
CA ARG A 43 0.00 4.06 5.98
C ARG A 43 -0.11 4.79 7.34
N PRO A 44 0.72 4.42 8.34
CA PRO A 44 0.50 4.77 9.75
C PRO A 44 0.44 6.27 10.07
N HIS A 45 0.96 7.13 9.19
CA HIS A 45 0.92 8.58 9.37
C HIS A 45 -0.51 9.16 9.33
N THR A 46 -1.45 8.54 8.60
CA THR A 46 -2.86 8.99 8.58
C THR A 46 -3.62 8.54 9.82
N ILE A 47 -3.29 7.36 10.35
CA ILE A 47 -3.89 6.79 11.56
C ILE A 47 -3.57 7.64 12.80
N GLN A 48 -2.34 8.16 12.90
CA GLN A 48 -1.92 8.99 14.04
C GLN A 48 -2.82 10.22 14.21
N GLY A 49 -3.08 10.96 13.13
CA GLY A 49 -3.92 12.15 13.17
C GLY A 49 -5.33 11.86 13.67
N THR A 50 -5.94 10.76 13.20
CA THR A 50 -7.30 10.37 13.62
C THR A 50 -7.35 9.93 15.07
N ILE A 51 -6.37 9.17 15.55
CA ILE A 51 -6.33 8.78 16.98
C ILE A 51 -6.24 10.03 17.86
N ILE A 52 -5.29 10.94 17.55
CA ILE A 52 -5.11 12.18 18.32
C ILE A 52 -6.38 13.03 18.30
N SER A 53 -7.01 13.19 17.13
CA SER A 53 -8.24 13.96 16.98
C SER A 53 -9.40 13.38 17.81
N ILE A 54 -9.67 12.08 17.69
CA ILE A 54 -10.79 11.43 18.39
C ILE A 54 -10.56 11.44 19.90
N LEU A 55 -9.34 11.19 20.36
CA LEU A 55 -9.00 11.28 21.79
C LEU A 55 -9.20 12.70 22.32
N SER A 56 -8.78 13.72 21.56
CA SER A 56 -8.89 15.13 21.97
C SER A 56 -10.36 15.56 22.10
N ILE A 57 -11.19 15.23 21.10
CA ILE A 57 -12.62 15.55 21.10
C ILE A 57 -13.35 14.76 22.19
N SER A 58 -13.01 13.48 22.38
CA SER A 58 -13.60 12.65 23.43
C SER A 58 -13.26 13.15 24.83
N TYR A 59 -12.02 13.63 25.02
CA TYR A 59 -11.59 14.26 26.27
C TYR A 59 -12.33 15.57 26.52
N MET A 60 -12.46 16.42 25.50
CA MET A 60 -13.22 17.67 25.58
C MET A 60 -14.70 17.44 25.92
N GLY A 61 -15.27 16.33 25.48
CA GLY A 61 -16.65 15.93 25.76
C GLY A 61 -16.88 15.33 27.15
N LEU A 62 -15.85 15.19 27.99
CA LEU A 62 -16.02 14.69 29.35
C LEU A 62 -16.72 15.72 30.23
N GLY A 63 -17.85 15.31 30.81
CA GLY A 63 -18.53 16.09 31.83
C GLY A 63 -17.88 15.94 33.22
N PRO A 64 -18.46 16.56 34.26
CA PRO A 64 -17.93 16.50 35.63
C PRO A 64 -17.88 15.09 36.22
N ALA A 65 -18.64 14.13 35.65
CA ALA A 65 -18.58 12.72 36.02
C ALA A 65 -17.31 12.00 35.50
N GLY A 66 -16.48 12.66 34.68
CA GLY A 66 -15.25 12.12 34.14
C GLY A 66 -15.45 10.91 33.21
N VAL A 67 -14.50 9.97 33.23
CA VAL A 67 -14.52 8.77 32.39
C VAL A 67 -15.57 7.79 32.91
N THR A 68 -16.68 7.70 32.19
CA THR A 68 -17.78 6.76 32.49
C THR A 68 -17.83 5.64 31.45
N PRO A 69 -18.50 4.50 31.75
CA PRO A 69 -18.74 3.45 30.75
C PRO A 69 -19.50 3.93 29.51
N ARG A 70 -20.27 5.01 29.63
CA ARG A 70 -20.93 5.66 28.47
C ARG A 70 -19.92 6.43 27.63
N ALA A 71 -19.03 7.21 28.26
CA ALA A 71 -17.97 7.94 27.58
C ALA A 71 -17.01 6.97 26.86
N LEU A 72 -16.63 5.87 27.50
CA LEU A 72 -15.79 4.84 26.89
C LEU A 72 -16.49 4.18 25.69
N ARG A 73 -17.78 3.84 25.80
CA ARG A 73 -18.56 3.31 24.67
C ARG A 73 -18.61 4.31 23.51
N ALA A 74 -18.81 5.60 23.79
CA ALA A 74 -18.81 6.65 22.78
C ALA A 74 -17.44 6.74 22.09
N LEU A 75 -16.35 6.77 22.86
CA LEU A 75 -14.98 6.76 22.33
C LEU A 75 -14.73 5.54 21.44
N CYS A 76 -15.05 4.33 21.90
CA CYS A 76 -14.88 3.12 21.09
C CYS A 76 -15.73 3.16 19.80
N SER A 77 -16.97 3.65 19.89
CA SER A 77 -17.87 3.77 18.74
C SER A 77 -17.43 4.84 17.72
N ALA A 78 -16.62 5.81 18.12
CA ALA A 78 -16.00 6.77 17.21
C ALA A 78 -14.68 6.24 16.66
N LEU A 79 -13.83 5.70 17.52
CA LEU A 79 -12.46 5.31 17.20
C LEU A 79 -12.42 4.11 16.24
N VAL A 80 -13.17 3.04 16.54
CA VAL A 80 -13.11 1.80 15.74
C VAL A 80 -13.57 2.04 14.29
N PRO A 81 -14.76 2.61 14.03
CA PRO A 81 -15.19 2.87 12.65
C PRO A 81 -14.29 3.87 11.93
N SER A 82 -13.79 4.89 12.61
CA SER A 82 -12.90 5.89 11.97
C SER A 82 -11.55 5.29 11.56
N LEU A 83 -10.98 4.41 12.38
CA LEU A 83 -9.75 3.69 12.01
C LEU A 83 -9.99 2.75 10.83
N LEU A 84 -11.11 2.02 10.82
CA LEU A 84 -11.47 1.17 9.69
C LEU A 84 -11.70 1.98 8.41
N ALA A 85 -12.38 3.13 8.51
CA ALA A 85 -12.60 4.02 7.38
C ALA A 85 -11.28 4.58 6.82
N ASN A 86 -10.34 4.98 7.67
CA ASN A 86 -9.00 5.41 7.23
C ASN A 86 -8.27 4.32 6.46
N VAL A 87 -8.27 3.09 6.99
CA VAL A 87 -7.63 1.94 6.32
C VAL A 87 -8.32 1.66 4.99
N ALA A 88 -9.66 1.71 4.93
CA ALA A 88 -10.41 1.50 3.70
C ALA A 88 -10.09 2.55 2.63
N ILE A 89 -9.99 3.84 2.99
CA ILE A 89 -9.64 4.92 2.06
C ILE A 89 -8.21 4.76 1.56
N VAL A 90 -7.26 4.51 2.46
CA VAL A 90 -5.85 4.30 2.11
C VAL A 90 -5.68 3.06 1.21
N GLY A 91 -6.42 1.99 1.50
CA GLY A 91 -6.42 0.78 0.71
C GLY A 91 -7.01 0.99 -0.68
N TYR A 92 -8.16 1.69 -0.75
CA TYR A 92 -8.80 2.05 -2.00
C TYR A 92 -7.87 2.87 -2.90
N ASN A 93 -7.22 3.91 -2.34
CA ASN A 93 -6.26 4.73 -3.08
C ASN A 93 -5.09 3.89 -3.61
N GLN A 94 -4.59 2.92 -2.83
CA GLN A 94 -3.51 2.06 -3.29
C GLN A 94 -3.95 1.09 -4.41
N LEU A 95 -5.20 0.64 -4.40
CA LEU A 95 -5.76 -0.16 -5.49
C LEU A 95 -5.84 0.66 -6.79
N THR A 96 -6.28 1.92 -6.71
CA THR A 96 -6.43 2.78 -7.89
C THR A 96 -5.09 3.29 -8.40
N ASP A 97 -4.17 3.61 -7.50
CA ASP A 97 -2.88 4.25 -7.84
C ASP A 97 -1.77 3.22 -8.08
N VAL A 98 -2.10 1.94 -8.34
CA VAL A 98 -1.09 0.86 -8.41
C VAL A 98 -0.02 1.12 -9.46
N GLU A 99 -0.40 1.61 -10.65
CA GLU A 99 0.52 1.92 -11.75
C GLU A 99 1.41 3.13 -11.43
N ILE A 100 0.86 4.11 -10.71
CA ILE A 100 1.57 5.34 -10.33
C ILE A 100 2.54 5.05 -9.18
N ASP A 101 2.07 4.34 -8.14
CA ASP A 101 2.90 3.95 -7.00
C ASP A 101 3.98 2.92 -7.42
N ALA A 102 3.82 2.18 -8.52
CA ALA A 102 4.89 1.33 -9.06
C ALA A 102 6.11 2.14 -9.56
N VAL A 103 5.89 3.33 -10.10
CA VAL A 103 6.97 4.22 -10.55
C VAL A 103 7.53 5.04 -9.39
N ASN A 104 6.67 5.64 -8.58
CA ASN A 104 7.08 6.58 -7.54
C ASN A 104 7.53 5.90 -6.24
N LYS A 105 6.96 4.73 -5.93
CA LYS A 105 7.12 4.06 -4.64
C LYS A 105 7.10 2.53 -4.80
N PRO A 106 8.03 1.94 -5.58
CA PRO A 106 8.04 0.50 -5.89
C PRO A 106 8.14 -0.40 -4.65
N TRP A 107 8.53 0.13 -3.48
CA TRP A 107 8.62 -0.60 -2.22
C TRP A 107 7.29 -0.80 -1.49
N LEU A 108 6.15 -0.26 -1.97
CA LEU A 108 4.84 -0.53 -1.36
C LEU A 108 4.41 -1.99 -1.58
N PRO A 109 3.59 -2.55 -0.67
CA PRO A 109 3.18 -3.95 -0.75
C PRO A 109 2.44 -4.31 -2.05
N LEU A 110 1.62 -3.40 -2.61
CA LEU A 110 0.91 -3.67 -3.86
C LEU A 110 1.83 -3.67 -5.10
N PRO A 111 2.68 -2.65 -5.34
CA PRO A 111 3.61 -2.69 -6.47
C PRO A 111 4.71 -3.74 -6.34
N SER A 112 5.15 -4.07 -5.12
CA SER A 112 6.24 -5.03 -4.88
C SER A 112 5.81 -6.49 -4.88
N GLY A 113 4.51 -6.80 -4.94
CA GLY A 113 4.01 -8.18 -4.92
C GLY A 113 4.06 -8.84 -3.53
N GLN A 114 4.24 -8.07 -2.45
CA GLN A 114 4.29 -8.59 -1.09
C GLN A 114 2.88 -8.66 -0.50
N TYR A 115 2.11 -9.68 -0.89
CA TYR A 115 0.78 -9.99 -0.34
C TYR A 115 0.56 -11.48 -0.13
#